data_AF-A0A1V5H4F9-F1
#
_entry.id   AF-A0A1V5H4F9-F1
#
_cell.length_a   1.000
_cell.length_b   1.000
_cell.length_c   1.000
_cell.angle_alpha   90.00
_cell.angle_beta   90.00
_cell.angle_gamma   90.00
#
_symmetry.space_group_name_H-M   'P 1'
#
loop_
_entity.id
_entity.type
_entity.pdbx_description
1 polymer ?
#
loop_
_entity_poly.entity_id
_entity_poly.type
_entity_poly.pdbx_seq_one_letter_code
_entity_poly.pdbx_strand_id
1 'polypeptide(L)'
;MLRRRAFEVGDGLTLPVTDGKRCALARARVLRRETVCTPAGEFDTLVVEPDLREVKGVFEKSPGARLHVWVTNDARHLPVKLASKVMIGHFTAELTAHDTAP
;
A
#
# COMPACT_ATOMS: atom_id res chain seq x y z
N MET A 1 11.85 19.34 11.76
CA MET A 1 11.78 18.04 12.46
C MET A 1 10.40 17.42 12.23
N LEU A 2 10.27 16.43 11.35
CA LEU A 2 9.02 15.69 11.18
C LEU A 2 9.08 14.46 12.10
N ARG A 3 8.33 14.46 13.19
CA ARG A 3 8.25 13.32 14.11
C ARG A 3 7.54 12.17 13.38
N ARG A 4 8.30 11.16 12.94
CA ARG A 4 7.82 9.89 12.38
C ARG A 4 6.83 9.27 13.36
N ARG A 5 5.57 9.10 12.95
CA ARG A 5 4.58 8.35 13.72
C ARG A 5 4.73 6.86 13.41
N ALA A 6 4.75 6.03 14.45
CA ALA A 6 4.37 4.63 14.29
C ALA A 6 2.87 4.62 13.95
N PHE A 7 2.47 3.83 12.95
CA PHE A 7 1.07 3.74 12.55
C PHE A 7 0.42 2.57 13.28
N GLU A 8 -0.72 2.83 13.89
CA GLU A 8 -1.52 1.81 14.55
C GLU A 8 -2.73 1.42 13.69
N VAL A 9 -3.28 0.24 13.95
CA VAL A 9 -4.50 -0.21 13.28
C VAL A 9 -5.64 0.76 13.58
N GLY A 10 -6.32 1.23 12.55
CA GLY A 10 -7.35 2.27 12.66
C GLY A 10 -6.87 3.68 12.34
N ASP A 11 -5.56 3.91 12.22
CA ASP A 11 -5.03 5.21 11.83
C ASP A 11 -5.45 5.58 10.39
N GLY A 12 -5.88 6.83 10.24
CA GLY A 12 -6.04 7.49 8.95
C GLY A 12 -4.76 8.24 8.58
N LEU A 13 -4.12 7.83 7.49
CA LEU A 13 -2.94 8.49 6.94
C LEU A 13 -3.32 9.34 5.73
N THR A 14 -2.54 10.38 5.48
CA THR A 14 -2.50 11.04 4.17
C THR A 14 -1.13 10.78 3.56
N LEU A 15 -1.09 10.06 2.45
CA LEU A 15 0.15 9.67 1.79
C LEU A 15 0.13 10.15 0.33
N PRO A 16 1.29 10.59 -0.21
CA PRO A 16 1.40 10.84 -1.64
C PRO A 16 1.28 9.50 -2.38
N VAL A 17 0.34 9.43 -3.32
CA VAL A 17 0.12 8.31 -4.23
C VAL A 17 0.29 8.82 -5.64
N THR A 18 1.00 8.07 -6.48
CA THR A 18 1.22 8.43 -7.88
C THR A 18 0.78 7.30 -8.81
N ASP A 19 0.14 7.67 -9.92
CA ASP A 19 -0.20 6.75 -11.02
C ASP A 19 0.87 6.76 -12.14
N GLY A 20 2.02 7.38 -11.88
CA GLY A 20 3.10 7.60 -12.86
C GLY A 20 2.87 8.81 -13.78
N LYS A 21 1.69 9.45 -13.72
CA LYS A 21 1.36 10.67 -14.47
C LYS A 21 1.01 11.85 -13.55
N ARG A 22 0.46 11.57 -12.37
CA ARG A 22 0.09 12.56 -11.33
C ARG A 22 0.40 12.01 -9.95
N CYS A 23 0.91 12.88 -9.08
CA CYS A 23 1.07 12.61 -7.66
C CYS A 23 -0.04 13.36 -6.91
N ALA A 24 -0.83 12.64 -6.12
CA ALA A 24 -1.96 13.16 -5.35
C ALA A 24 -1.86 12.70 -3.89
N LEU A 25 -2.44 13.48 -2.97
CA LEU A 25 -2.48 13.10 -1.56
C LEU A 25 -3.71 12.24 -1.30
N ALA A 26 -3.54 10.91 -1.29
CA ALA A 26 -4.64 10.00 -0.99
C ALA A 26 -4.75 9.80 0.53
N ARG A 27 -6.00 9.80 1.03
CA ARG A 27 -6.28 9.28 2.37
C ARG A 27 -6.14 7.77 2.34
N ALA A 28 -5.52 7.19 3.34
CA ALA A 28 -5.39 5.76 3.48
C ALA A 28 -5.73 5.35 4.91
N ARG A 29 -6.19 4.11 5.09
CA ARG A 29 -6.50 3.55 6.41
C ARG A 29 -5.64 2.33 6.66
N VAL A 30 -5.05 2.24 7.85
CA VAL A 30 -4.44 1.00 8.32
C VAL A 30 -5.55 0.06 8.77
N LEU A 31 -5.76 -1.01 8.02
CA LEU A 31 -6.82 -1.97 8.27
C LEU A 31 -6.44 -2.98 9.36
N ARG A 32 -5.21 -3.47 9.31
CA ARG A 32 -4.68 -4.50 10.22
C ARG A 32 -3.16 -4.61 10.11
N ARG A 33 -2.55 -5.32 11.06
CA ARG A 33 -1.15 -5.76 11.02
C ARG A 33 -1.12 -7.25 10.79
N GLU A 34 -0.30 -7.72 9.86
CA GLU A 34 -0.10 -9.15 9.61
C GLU A 34 1.31 -9.45 9.09
N THR A 35 1.77 -10.66 9.33
CA THR A 35 3.04 -11.14 8.79
C THR A 35 2.79 -11.72 7.40
N VAL A 36 3.60 -11.30 6.42
CA VAL A 36 3.49 -11.77 5.03
C VAL A 36 4.82 -12.35 4.57
N CYS A 37 4.77 -13.55 4.01
CA CYS A 37 5.88 -14.15 3.30
C CYS A 37 5.79 -13.80 1.82
N THR A 38 6.88 -13.28 1.25
CA THR A 38 7.07 -13.07 -0.18
C THR A 38 8.38 -13.74 -0.60
N PRO A 39 8.70 -13.83 -1.91
CA PRO A 39 9.98 -14.40 -2.34
C PRO A 39 11.20 -13.60 -1.81
N ALA A 40 11.02 -12.34 -1.40
CA ALA A 40 12.05 -11.51 -0.78
C ALA A 40 12.24 -11.76 0.73
N GLY A 41 11.42 -12.59 1.36
CA GLY A 41 11.49 -12.93 2.79
C GLY A 41 10.18 -12.79 3.54
N GLU A 42 10.26 -12.88 4.86
CA GLU A 42 9.14 -12.71 5.78
C GLU A 42 9.17 -11.29 6.37
N PHE A 43 8.02 -10.62 6.35
CA PHE A 43 7.90 -9.23 6.78
C PHE A 43 6.74 -9.06 7.76
N ASP A 44 7.00 -8.33 8.85
CA ASP A 44 5.95 -7.74 9.68
C ASP A 44 5.38 -6.51 8.95
N THR A 45 4.08 -6.51 8.67
CA THR A 45 3.48 -5.52 7.77
C THR A 45 2.19 -4.90 8.30
N LEU A 46 1.93 -3.69 7.82
CA LEU A 46 0.65 -3.00 7.95
C LEU A 46 -0.09 -3.09 6.61
N VAL A 47 -1.37 -3.48 6.68
CA VAL A 47 -2.26 -3.50 5.51
C VAL A 47 -2.94 -2.15 5.40
N VAL A 48 -2.66 -1.46 4.30
CA VAL A 48 -3.14 -0.12 4.04
C VAL A 48 -4.13 -0.15 2.87
N GLU A 49 -5.30 0.45 3.06
CA GLU A 49 -6.29 0.68 2.00
C GLU A 49 -6.33 2.18 1.67
N PRO A 50 -5.80 2.61 0.51
CA PRO A 50 -5.92 3.98 0.04
C PRO A 50 -7.29 4.23 -0.60
N ASP A 51 -7.74 5.47 -0.48
CA ASP A 51 -8.89 6.03 -1.18
C ASP A 51 -8.54 6.24 -2.66
N LEU A 52 -9.11 5.40 -3.52
CA LEU A 52 -8.80 5.38 -4.95
C LEU A 52 -9.54 6.46 -5.76
N ARG A 53 -10.36 7.31 -5.13
CA ARG A 53 -11.14 8.34 -5.84
C ARG A 53 -10.29 9.32 -6.64
N GLU A 54 -9.07 9.59 -6.19
CA GLU A 54 -8.14 10.50 -6.88
C GLU A 54 -7.19 9.79 -7.86
N VAL A 55 -7.20 8.45 -7.89
CA VAL A 55 -6.32 7.64 -8.74
C VAL A 55 -7.05 7.31 -10.05
N LYS A 56 -6.58 7.88 -11.15
CA LYS A 56 -7.17 7.68 -12.48
C LYS A 56 -6.65 6.40 -13.15
N GLY A 57 -7.28 5.99 -14.26
CA GLY A 57 -6.86 4.80 -15.03
C GLY A 57 -7.72 3.56 -14.74
N VAL A 58 -7.09 2.43 -14.39
CA VAL A 58 -7.78 1.12 -14.20
C VAL A 58 -8.89 1.19 -13.13
N PHE A 59 -8.74 2.10 -12.16
CA PHE A 59 -9.68 2.28 -11.05
C PHE A 59 -10.85 3.20 -11.37
N GLU A 60 -10.71 4.11 -12.34
CA GLU A 60 -11.76 5.09 -12.72
C GLU A 60 -13.01 4.41 -13.29
N LYS A 61 -12.83 3.25 -13.94
CA LYS A 61 -13.92 2.45 -14.53
C LYS A 61 -14.42 1.33 -13.62
N SER A 62 -13.93 1.24 -12.39
CA SER A 62 -14.23 0.15 -11.45
C SER A 62 -14.84 0.70 -10.16
N PRO A 63 -16.13 1.09 -10.15
CA PRO A 63 -16.81 1.51 -8.93
C PRO A 63 -16.73 0.41 -7.86
N GLY A 64 -16.25 0.76 -6.67
CA GLY A 64 -16.02 -0.18 -5.57
C GLY A 64 -14.70 -0.94 -5.62
N ALA A 65 -13.78 -0.59 -6.53
CA ALA A 65 -12.43 -1.13 -6.53
C ALA A 65 -11.74 -0.91 -5.18
N ARG A 66 -10.99 -1.92 -4.74
CA ARG A 66 -10.17 -1.85 -3.53
C ARG A 66 -8.75 -2.26 -3.85
N LEU A 67 -7.81 -1.50 -3.31
CA LEU A 67 -6.39 -1.80 -3.34
C LEU A 67 -5.94 -2.02 -1.90
N HIS A 68 -5.33 -3.15 -1.62
CA HIS A 68 -4.60 -3.36 -0.39
C HIS A 68 -3.11 -3.29 -0.68
N VAL A 69 -2.40 -2.53 0.12
CA VAL A 69 -0.94 -2.41 0.06
C VAL A 69 -0.38 -2.86 1.40
N TRP A 70 0.50 -3.85 1.38
CA TRP A 70 1.25 -4.29 2.54
C TRP A 70 2.57 -3.54 2.57
N VAL A 71 2.79 -2.79 3.63
CA VAL A 71 4.03 -2.07 3.88
C VAL A 71 4.72 -2.60 5.12
N THR A 72 6.04 -2.66 5.16
CA THR A 72 6.78 -3.08 6.36
C THR A 72 6.41 -2.19 7.55
N ASN A 73 6.27 -2.80 8.72
CA ASN A 73 6.08 -2.10 9.99
C ASN A 73 7.45 -1.69 10.57
N ASP A 74 8.27 -1.05 9.75
CA ASP A 74 9.54 -0.47 10.12
C ASP A 74 9.60 0.98 9.64
N ALA A 75 10.69 1.67 9.95
CA ALA A 75 10.89 3.06 9.53
C ALA A 75 10.79 3.27 8.00
N ARG A 76 10.99 2.23 7.19
CA ARG A 76 11.03 2.32 5.72
C ARG A 76 9.64 2.24 5.11
N HIS A 77 8.68 1.57 5.75
CA HIS A 77 7.35 1.31 5.20
C HIS A 77 7.41 0.79 3.75
N LEU A 78 8.33 -0.14 3.51
CA LEU A 78 8.61 -0.72 2.19
C LEU A 78 7.37 -1.49 1.71
N PRO A 79 6.82 -1.19 0.52
CA PRO A 79 5.75 -1.99 -0.06
C PRO A 79 6.26 -3.38 -0.41
N VAL A 80 5.72 -4.41 0.22
CA VAL A 80 6.12 -5.82 -0.02
C VAL A 80 5.07 -6.61 -0.80
N LYS A 81 3.81 -6.17 -0.78
CA LYS A 81 2.73 -6.81 -1.52
C LYS A 81 1.65 -5.79 -1.89
N LEU A 82 1.03 -5.97 -3.05
CA LEU A 82 -0.16 -5.26 -3.48
C LEU A 82 -1.19 -6.27 -3.95
N ALA A 83 -2.44 -6.06 -3.60
CA ALA A 83 -3.53 -6.89 -4.07
C ALA A 83 -4.75 -6.01 -4.35
N SER A 84 -5.29 -6.12 -5.55
CA SER A 84 -6.37 -5.27 -6.00
C SER A 84 -7.54 -6.10 -6.51
N LYS A 85 -8.74 -5.78 -6.04
CA LYS A 85 -9.98 -6.32 -6.60
C LYS A 85 -10.63 -5.21 -7.43
N VAL A 86 -10.57 -5.34 -8.74
CA VAL A 86 -11.20 -4.42 -9.70
C VAL A 86 -12.36 -5.12 -10.39
N MET A 87 -13.23 -4.37 -11.07
CA MET A 87 -14.40 -4.95 -11.72
C MET A 87 -14.01 -5.96 -12.82
N ILE A 88 -12.81 -5.82 -13.40
CA ILE A 88 -12.31 -6.62 -14.52
C ILE A 88 -11.34 -7.74 -14.05
N GLY A 89 -11.20 -7.97 -12.73
CA GLY A 89 -10.41 -9.10 -12.20
C GLY A 89 -9.67 -8.82 -10.90
N HIS A 90 -8.67 -9.65 -10.63
CA HIS A 90 -7.79 -9.53 -9.47
C HIS A 90 -6.34 -9.50 -9.95
N PHE A 91 -5.54 -8.58 -9.42
CA PHE A 91 -4.09 -8.65 -9.59
C PHE A 91 -3.41 -8.61 -8.23
N THR A 92 -2.33 -9.38 -8.13
CA THR A 92 -1.45 -9.43 -6.97
C THR A 92 -0.02 -9.21 -7.45
N ALA A 93 0.72 -8.36 -6.74
CA ALA A 93 2.14 -8.17 -6.92
C ALA A 93 2.84 -8.45 -5.59
N GLU A 94 3.96 -9.17 -5.63
CA GLU A 94 4.75 -9.52 -4.45
C GLU A 94 6.21 -9.11 -4.67
N LEU A 95 6.85 -8.64 -3.61
CA LEU A 95 8.25 -8.26 -3.62
C LEU A 95 9.11 -9.52 -3.78
N THR A 96 9.85 -9.58 -4.88
CA THR A 96 10.71 -10.73 -5.21
C THR A 96 12.13 -10.56 -4.70
N ALA A 97 12.67 -9.34 -4.75
CA ALA A 97 13.96 -8.97 -4.20
C ALA A 97 13.98 -7.46 -3.90
N HIS A 98 14.83 -7.05 -2.96
CA HIS A 98 15.14 -5.64 -2.73
C HIS A 98 16.61 -5.51 -2.39
N ASP A 99 17.25 -4.44 -2.87
CA ASP A 99 18.63 -4.16 -2.52
C ASP A 99 18.67 -3.55 -1.11
N THR A 100 19.51 -4.10 -0.26
CA THR A 100 19.76 -3.57 1.09
C THR A 100 21.09 -2.84 1.00
N ALA A 101 21.05 -1.56 0.62
CA ALA A 101 22.24 -0.72 0.72
C ALA A 101 22.73 -0.73 2.18
N PRO A 102 24.05 -0.96 2.42
CA PRO A 102 24.63 -0.96 3.76
C PRO A 102 24.65 0.44 4.40
#